data_AF-A0A1Z4M2P1-F1
#
_entry.id   AF-A0A1Z4M2P1-F1
#
_cell.length_a   1.000
_cell.length_b   1.000
_cell.length_c   1.000
_cell.angle_alpha   90.00
_cell.angle_beta   90.00
_cell.angle_gamma   90.00
#
_symmetry.space_group_name_H-M   'P 1'
#
loop_
_entity.id
_entity.type
_entity.pdbx_description
1 polymer ?
#
loop_
_entity_poly.entity_id
_entity_poly.type
_entity_poly.pdbx_seq_one_letter_code
_entity_poly.pdbx_strand_id
1 'polypeptide(L)'
;MTVVTLLPNTDCANSLGEATVNILENAFYLAKQKLELSRKAYKKLIKQWGWENEDKKYLKVNQTFKKFSPQDLAQVEPATIFCLANQNKKYAPVIEKLLDISHITQQTVRELMKQQRKPKLFFPEKPTIWRQTRDGRRYCQVPPIHDQETGVILQRMMDSEGKSAQQIVAESLALRKALQEECLVEVPVMEETENIEVETQEVEVSESKHLGIDNPQTESDKVIVNPTTTQETIEFLSNELFVLIENIDNFGKKEVKGTEELIARIIDFCNIQPIEEQWNTLASITYKDINALAIVIENSGTYHKEWLLNLPRLLADAVLENPEELEWVDKQLRSEALSLISKITAFSAISKNI
;
A
#
# COMPACT_ATOMS: atom_id res chain seq x y z
N MET A 1 -10.66 -22.92 49.46
CA MET A 1 -11.59 -21.82 49.17
C MET A 1 -11.17 -21.18 47.86
N THR A 2 -11.80 -21.57 46.77
CA THR A 2 -11.58 -21.01 45.44
C THR A 2 -12.50 -19.81 45.27
N VAL A 3 -11.95 -18.61 45.31
CA VAL A 3 -12.70 -17.39 45.03
C VAL A 3 -12.78 -17.27 43.51
N VAL A 4 -13.91 -17.70 42.95
CA VAL A 4 -14.28 -17.41 41.56
C VAL A 4 -14.85 -16.00 41.53
N THR A 5 -14.05 -15.03 41.09
CA THR A 5 -14.56 -13.70 40.73
C THR A 5 -15.31 -13.81 39.41
N LEU A 6 -16.63 -13.92 39.50
CA LEU A 6 -17.56 -13.70 38.38
C LEU A 6 -17.48 -12.20 38.00
N LEU A 7 -16.91 -11.91 36.83
CA LEU A 7 -17.02 -10.59 36.21
C LEU A 7 -18.48 -10.34 35.77
N PRO A 8 -19.09 -9.19 36.10
CA PRO A 8 -20.45 -8.87 35.69
C PRO A 8 -20.47 -8.62 34.18
N ASN A 9 -21.11 -9.53 33.45
CA ASN A 9 -21.17 -9.57 31.98
C ASN A 9 -22.24 -8.61 31.40
N THR A 10 -22.56 -7.52 32.11
CA THR A 10 -23.66 -6.59 31.76
C THR A 10 -23.21 -5.15 31.46
N ASP A 11 -21.94 -4.79 31.67
CA ASP A 11 -21.52 -3.38 31.62
C ASP A 11 -20.97 -2.91 30.26
N CYS A 12 -20.47 -3.80 29.41
CA CYS A 12 -19.82 -3.38 28.15
C CYS A 12 -20.83 -2.79 27.14
N ALA A 13 -22.00 -3.41 26.96
CA ALA A 13 -23.00 -2.93 26.01
C ALA A 13 -23.61 -1.58 26.44
N ASN A 14 -23.85 -1.41 27.74
CA ASN A 14 -24.36 -0.15 28.30
C ASN A 14 -23.32 0.97 28.17
N SER A 15 -22.04 0.68 28.45
CA SER A 15 -20.95 1.64 28.29
C SER A 15 -20.77 2.14 26.85
N LEU A 16 -21.07 1.29 25.87
CA LEU A 16 -20.98 1.64 24.46
C LEU A 16 -22.11 2.57 24.02
N GLY A 17 -23.33 2.33 24.53
CA GLY A 17 -24.46 3.19 24.24
C GLY A 17 -24.33 4.57 24.88
N GLU A 18 -23.81 4.63 26.11
CA GLU A 18 -23.45 5.88 26.77
C GLU A 18 -22.37 6.65 25.98
N ALA A 19 -21.38 5.95 25.43
CA ALA A 19 -20.36 6.58 24.58
C ALA A 19 -20.97 7.22 23.33
N THR A 20 -21.90 6.55 22.66
CA THR A 20 -22.60 7.10 21.48
C THR A 20 -23.44 8.33 21.85
N VAL A 21 -24.19 8.26 22.95
CA VAL A 21 -24.99 9.39 23.45
C VAL A 21 -24.07 10.58 23.73
N ASN A 22 -22.97 10.36 24.47
CA ASN A 22 -22.00 11.41 24.79
C ASN A 22 -21.37 12.03 23.53
N ILE A 23 -21.09 11.24 22.50
CA ILE A 23 -20.55 11.77 21.23
C ILE A 23 -21.57 12.70 20.55
N LEU A 24 -22.84 12.30 20.50
CA LEU A 24 -23.91 13.08 19.89
C LEU A 24 -24.18 14.36 20.68
N GLU A 25 -24.25 14.29 22.01
CA GLU A 25 -24.42 15.44 22.89
C GLU A 25 -23.27 16.45 22.73
N ASN A 26 -22.02 15.98 22.71
CA ASN A 26 -20.86 16.84 22.48
C ASN A 26 -20.88 17.45 21.07
N ALA A 27 -21.29 16.69 20.05
CA ALA A 27 -21.43 17.20 18.69
C ALA A 27 -22.47 18.33 18.61
N PHE A 28 -23.63 18.14 19.25
CA PHE A 28 -24.71 19.13 19.27
C PHE A 28 -24.31 20.37 20.07
N TYR A 29 -23.66 20.18 21.23
CA TYR A 29 -23.13 21.25 22.04
C TYR A 29 -22.08 22.08 21.29
N LEU A 30 -21.12 21.44 20.63
CA LEU A 30 -20.11 22.11 19.81
C LEU A 30 -20.72 22.93 18.69
N ALA A 31 -21.74 22.40 18.01
CA ALA A 31 -22.44 23.14 16.97
C ALA A 31 -23.17 24.37 17.51
N LYS A 32 -23.80 24.26 18.69
CA LYS A 32 -24.40 25.40 19.39
C LYS A 32 -23.36 26.46 19.74
N GLN A 33 -22.24 26.07 20.35
CA GLN A 33 -21.14 26.98 20.67
C GLN A 33 -20.59 27.69 19.42
N LYS A 34 -20.49 26.99 18.30
CA LYS A 34 -20.02 27.57 17.03
C LYS A 34 -20.97 28.61 16.44
N LEU A 35 -22.27 28.50 16.72
CA LEU A 35 -23.29 29.47 16.29
C LEU A 35 -23.34 30.70 17.21
N GLU A 36 -23.21 30.49 18.53
CA GLU A 36 -23.35 31.55 19.54
C GLU A 36 -22.06 32.37 19.72
N LEU A 37 -20.89 31.75 19.58
CA LEU A 37 -19.61 32.42 19.80
C LEU A 37 -19.08 33.07 18.52
N SER A 38 -18.41 34.20 18.69
CA SER A 38 -17.60 34.76 17.61
C SER A 38 -16.51 33.77 17.17
N ARG A 39 -16.09 33.83 15.90
CA ARG A 39 -15.05 32.93 15.35
C ARG A 39 -13.76 32.92 16.18
N LYS A 40 -13.37 34.05 16.78
CA LYS A 40 -12.20 34.17 17.66
C LYS A 40 -12.43 33.46 19.00
N ALA A 41 -13.59 33.66 19.60
CA ALA A 41 -13.96 33.03 20.88
C ALA A 41 -14.10 31.50 20.73
N TYR A 42 -14.75 31.02 19.66
CA TYR A 42 -14.84 29.59 19.36
C TYR A 42 -13.46 28.96 19.17
N LYS A 43 -12.56 29.58 18.37
CA LYS A 43 -11.19 29.08 18.21
C LYS A 43 -10.43 29.01 19.55
N LYS A 44 -10.62 30.00 20.43
CA LYS A 44 -10.01 30.00 21.76
C LYS A 44 -10.54 28.85 22.62
N LEU A 45 -11.84 28.60 22.59
CA LEU A 45 -12.49 27.49 23.29
C LEU A 45 -11.93 26.13 22.85
N ILE A 46 -11.91 25.88 21.53
CA ILE A 46 -11.38 24.62 20.96
C ILE A 46 -9.91 24.42 21.35
N LYS A 47 -9.11 25.49 21.30
CA LYS A 47 -7.71 25.45 21.73
C LYS A 47 -7.55 25.16 23.22
N GLN A 48 -8.40 25.70 24.07
CA GLN A 48 -8.39 25.43 25.52
C GLN A 48 -8.69 23.97 25.84
N TRP A 49 -9.53 23.31 25.05
CA TRP A 49 -9.82 21.88 25.21
C TRP A 49 -8.79 20.96 24.53
N GLY A 50 -7.85 21.50 23.75
CA GLY A 50 -6.90 20.71 22.98
C GLY A 50 -7.53 19.98 21.79
N TRP A 51 -8.69 20.43 21.30
CA TRP A 51 -9.47 19.78 20.24
C TRP A 51 -9.23 20.37 18.84
N GLU A 52 -8.02 20.90 18.61
CA GLU A 52 -7.66 21.47 17.32
C GLU A 52 -7.77 20.39 16.21
N ASN A 53 -8.58 20.65 15.19
CA ASN A 53 -8.94 19.74 14.09
C ASN A 53 -9.94 18.62 14.42
N GLU A 54 -10.06 18.21 15.68
CA GLU A 54 -11.03 17.18 16.08
C GLU A 54 -12.47 17.71 16.05
N ASP A 55 -12.65 19.01 16.33
CA ASP A 55 -13.94 19.71 16.28
C ASP A 55 -14.69 19.50 14.95
N LYS A 56 -13.94 19.45 13.83
CA LYS A 56 -14.51 19.22 12.49
C LYS A 56 -15.27 17.90 12.38
N LYS A 57 -14.82 16.82 13.05
CA LYS A 57 -15.48 15.51 13.02
C LYS A 57 -16.82 15.57 13.74
N TYR A 58 -16.84 16.15 14.94
CA TYR A 58 -18.06 16.34 15.73
C TYR A 58 -19.06 17.27 15.05
N LEU A 59 -18.59 18.32 14.36
CA LEU A 59 -19.47 19.17 13.58
C LEU A 59 -20.13 18.45 12.39
N LYS A 60 -19.44 17.49 11.75
CA LYS A 60 -20.05 16.61 10.73
C LYS A 60 -21.09 15.70 11.36
N VAL A 61 -20.81 15.12 12.52
CA VAL A 61 -21.78 14.31 13.28
C VAL A 61 -23.05 15.11 13.55
N ASN A 62 -22.93 16.33 14.08
CA ASN A 62 -24.09 17.21 14.24
C ASN A 62 -24.81 17.48 12.92
N GLN A 63 -24.07 17.82 11.84
CA GLN A 63 -24.70 18.11 10.55
C GLN A 63 -25.54 16.93 10.03
N THR A 64 -25.05 15.70 10.20
CA THR A 64 -25.73 14.47 9.77
C THR A 64 -26.90 14.11 10.68
N PHE A 65 -26.72 14.22 12.00
CA PHE A 65 -27.67 13.67 12.98
C PHE A 65 -28.51 14.70 13.74
N LYS A 66 -28.45 16.00 13.39
CA LYS A 66 -29.22 17.08 14.06
C LYS A 66 -30.75 16.87 14.15
N LYS A 67 -31.30 15.91 13.41
CA LYS A 67 -32.73 15.57 13.41
C LYS A 67 -33.08 14.45 14.41
N PHE A 68 -32.08 13.81 15.00
CA PHE A 68 -32.23 12.72 15.97
C PHE A 68 -31.96 13.25 17.38
N SER A 69 -32.65 12.66 18.36
CA SER A 69 -32.23 12.71 19.75
C SER A 69 -30.99 11.82 19.94
N PRO A 70 -30.03 12.17 20.83
CA PRO A 70 -28.91 11.29 21.16
C PRO A 70 -29.35 9.88 21.55
N GLN A 71 -30.47 9.78 22.28
CA GLN A 71 -31.04 8.52 22.75
C GLN A 71 -31.59 7.65 21.61
N ASP A 72 -32.04 8.23 20.49
CA ASP A 72 -32.56 7.47 19.34
C ASP A 72 -31.47 6.56 18.75
N LEU A 73 -30.21 6.96 18.88
CA LEU A 73 -29.05 6.29 18.32
C LEU A 73 -28.19 5.58 19.37
N ALA A 74 -28.66 5.48 20.63
CA ALA A 74 -27.89 4.89 21.72
C ALA A 74 -27.46 3.44 21.46
N GLN A 75 -28.20 2.68 20.65
CA GLN A 75 -27.84 1.29 20.29
C GLN A 75 -27.01 1.18 19.00
N VAL A 76 -26.47 2.30 18.49
CA VAL A 76 -25.57 2.36 17.33
C VAL A 76 -24.15 2.54 17.84
N GLU A 77 -23.19 1.82 17.27
CA GLU A 77 -21.80 1.89 17.70
C GLU A 77 -21.17 3.26 17.35
N PRO A 78 -20.30 3.83 18.22
CA PRO A 78 -19.60 5.08 17.94
C PRO A 78 -18.91 5.14 16.58
N ALA A 79 -18.22 4.06 16.20
CA ALA A 79 -17.55 3.95 14.91
C ALA A 79 -18.52 4.09 13.72
N THR A 80 -19.74 3.59 13.87
CA THR A 80 -20.79 3.67 12.85
C THR A 80 -21.33 5.09 12.72
N ILE A 81 -21.52 5.80 13.85
CA ILE A 81 -21.88 7.22 13.86
C ILE A 81 -20.86 8.05 13.06
N PHE A 82 -19.57 7.87 13.34
CA PHE A 82 -18.52 8.57 12.60
C PHE A 82 -18.44 8.14 11.13
N CYS A 83 -18.62 6.86 10.80
CA CYS A 83 -18.64 6.36 9.43
C CYS A 83 -19.74 7.05 8.60
N LEU A 84 -20.96 7.05 9.10
CA LEU A 84 -22.12 7.66 8.47
C LEU A 84 -21.94 9.17 8.32
N ALA A 85 -21.42 9.85 9.36
CA ALA A 85 -21.17 11.29 9.31
C ALA A 85 -20.08 11.67 8.30
N ASN A 86 -18.99 10.90 8.24
CA ASN A 86 -17.88 11.17 7.32
C ASN A 86 -18.24 10.87 5.86
N GLN A 87 -19.06 9.85 5.62
CA GLN A 87 -19.51 9.43 4.28
C GLN A 87 -20.95 9.86 4.00
N ASN A 88 -21.39 11.03 4.50
CA ASN A 88 -22.77 11.50 4.41
C ASN A 88 -23.33 11.48 2.97
N LYS A 89 -22.55 11.87 1.95
CA LYS A 89 -23.02 11.82 0.55
C LYS A 89 -23.42 10.42 0.08
N LYS A 90 -22.70 9.39 0.54
CA LYS A 90 -22.93 7.98 0.19
C LYS A 90 -24.08 7.38 0.99
N TYR A 91 -24.19 7.76 2.27
CA TYR A 91 -25.16 7.19 3.20
C TYR A 91 -26.35 8.10 3.54
N ALA A 92 -26.51 9.24 2.87
CA ALA A 92 -27.67 10.11 3.03
C ALA A 92 -29.01 9.35 2.92
N PRO A 93 -29.19 8.42 1.95
CA PRO A 93 -30.42 7.61 1.90
C PRO A 93 -30.60 6.66 3.10
N VAL A 94 -29.52 6.23 3.76
CA VAL A 94 -29.60 5.47 5.01
C VAL A 94 -30.10 6.37 6.12
N ILE A 95 -29.49 7.55 6.28
CA ILE A 95 -29.85 8.53 7.31
C ILE A 95 -31.31 8.97 7.19
N GLU A 96 -31.80 9.20 5.97
CA GLU A 96 -33.20 9.52 5.72
C GLU A 96 -34.13 8.40 6.16
N LYS A 97 -33.85 7.15 5.78
CA LYS A 97 -34.65 5.99 6.21
C LYS A 97 -34.63 5.77 7.72
N LEU A 98 -33.53 6.11 8.40
CA LEU A 98 -33.45 5.98 9.86
C LEU A 98 -34.44 6.89 10.59
N LEU A 99 -34.85 8.02 9.99
CA LEU A 99 -35.84 8.92 10.61
C LEU A 99 -37.23 8.29 10.73
N ASP A 100 -37.53 7.32 9.86
CA ASP A 100 -38.83 6.65 9.82
C ASP A 100 -38.87 5.41 10.74
N ILE A 101 -37.77 5.07 11.40
CA ILE A 101 -37.63 3.87 12.23
C ILE A 101 -37.73 4.24 13.70
N SER A 102 -38.67 3.60 14.41
CA SER A 102 -38.92 3.87 15.83
C SER A 102 -37.84 3.35 16.78
N HIS A 103 -37.15 2.27 16.43
CA HIS A 103 -36.10 1.66 17.25
C HIS A 103 -34.87 1.35 16.41
N ILE A 104 -33.87 2.25 16.48
CA ILE A 104 -32.65 2.16 15.70
C ILE A 104 -31.61 1.34 16.47
N THR A 105 -31.17 0.24 15.87
CA THR A 105 -30.08 -0.60 16.40
C THR A 105 -28.91 -0.63 15.43
N GLN A 106 -27.74 -1.02 15.92
CA GLN A 106 -26.57 -1.28 15.08
C GLN A 106 -26.88 -2.23 13.91
N GLN A 107 -27.68 -3.28 14.17
CA GLN A 107 -28.06 -4.24 13.14
C GLN A 107 -28.93 -3.60 12.04
N THR A 108 -29.92 -2.80 12.44
CA THR A 108 -30.79 -2.07 11.50
C THR A 108 -29.96 -1.16 10.58
N VAL A 109 -28.99 -0.43 11.14
CA VAL A 109 -28.11 0.44 10.37
C VAL A 109 -27.26 -0.37 9.38
N ARG A 110 -26.66 -1.48 9.81
CA ARG A 110 -25.85 -2.35 8.95
C ARG A 110 -26.66 -2.92 7.78
N GLU A 111 -27.91 -3.31 8.02
CA GLU A 111 -28.80 -3.82 6.96
C GLU A 111 -29.14 -2.74 5.94
N LEU A 112 -29.49 -1.53 6.38
CA LEU A 112 -29.73 -0.40 5.47
C LEU A 112 -28.48 -0.05 4.66
N MET A 113 -27.30 -0.05 5.29
CA MET A 113 -26.03 0.16 4.59
C MET A 113 -25.77 -0.92 3.55
N LYS A 114 -26.12 -2.19 3.83
CA LYS A 114 -25.99 -3.31 2.89
C LYS A 114 -26.94 -3.15 1.69
N GLN A 115 -28.18 -2.73 1.92
CA GLN A 115 -29.15 -2.47 0.86
C GLN A 115 -28.72 -1.35 -0.09
N GLN A 116 -27.94 -0.37 0.40
CA GLN A 116 -27.38 0.70 -0.43
C GLN A 116 -26.14 0.28 -1.23
N ARG A 117 -25.55 -0.90 -0.97
CA ARG A 117 -24.45 -1.40 -1.80
C ARG A 117 -25.02 -1.74 -3.17
N LYS A 118 -24.58 -1.03 -4.22
CA LYS A 118 -24.88 -1.41 -5.61
C LYS A 118 -24.50 -2.89 -5.78
N PRO A 119 -25.40 -3.76 -6.27
CA PRO A 119 -25.03 -5.13 -6.58
C PRO A 119 -23.85 -5.08 -7.56
N LYS A 120 -22.77 -5.82 -7.25
CA LYS A 120 -21.69 -6.03 -8.22
C LYS A 120 -22.35 -6.58 -9.49
N LEU A 121 -22.25 -5.82 -10.59
CA LEU A 121 -22.78 -6.27 -11.87
C LEU A 121 -22.14 -7.61 -12.22
N PHE A 122 -22.99 -8.58 -12.57
CA PHE A 122 -22.62 -9.90 -13.07
C PHE A 122 -21.54 -9.78 -14.15
N PHE A 123 -20.51 -10.61 -14.07
CA PHE A 123 -19.45 -10.66 -15.08
C PHE A 123 -20.02 -11.03 -16.46
N PRO A 124 -19.57 -10.40 -17.55
CA PRO A 124 -19.93 -10.83 -18.90
C PRO A 124 -19.43 -12.27 -19.16
N GLU A 125 -20.22 -13.05 -19.92
CA GLU A 125 -19.99 -14.47 -20.29
C GLU A 125 -18.61 -14.78 -20.90
N LYS A 126 -17.87 -13.75 -21.34
CA LYS A 126 -16.50 -13.90 -21.81
C LYS A 126 -15.60 -12.99 -20.97
N PRO A 127 -14.65 -13.56 -20.21
CA PRO A 127 -13.68 -12.75 -19.50
C PRO A 127 -12.89 -11.93 -20.52
N THR A 128 -12.95 -10.60 -20.40
CA THR A 128 -12.11 -9.71 -21.19
C THR A 128 -10.88 -9.32 -20.36
N ILE A 129 -9.70 -9.52 -20.94
CA ILE A 129 -8.44 -9.03 -20.39
C ILE A 129 -8.20 -7.56 -20.77
N TRP A 130 -9.05 -6.94 -21.59
CA TRP A 130 -8.89 -5.54 -21.97
C TRP A 130 -9.33 -4.58 -20.87
N ARG A 131 -8.51 -3.55 -20.65
CA ARG A 131 -8.74 -2.42 -19.74
C ARG A 131 -8.47 -1.11 -20.48
N GLN A 132 -8.93 0.00 -19.90
CA GLN A 132 -8.68 1.34 -20.42
C GLN A 132 -7.89 2.15 -19.40
N THR A 133 -6.88 2.89 -19.87
CA THR A 133 -6.21 3.92 -19.07
C THR A 133 -7.11 5.15 -18.93
N ARG A 134 -6.75 6.08 -18.04
CA ARG A 134 -7.48 7.37 -17.89
C ARG A 134 -7.53 8.17 -19.19
N ASP A 135 -6.54 7.99 -20.07
CA ASP A 135 -6.44 8.64 -21.39
C ASP A 135 -7.21 7.91 -22.49
N GLY A 136 -7.94 6.83 -22.16
CA GLY A 136 -8.75 6.05 -23.10
C GLY A 136 -7.96 5.03 -23.93
N ARG A 137 -6.64 4.90 -23.74
CA ARG A 137 -5.84 3.85 -24.39
C ARG A 137 -6.20 2.49 -23.82
N ARG A 138 -6.20 1.46 -24.68
CA ARG A 138 -6.46 0.08 -24.25
C ARG A 138 -5.16 -0.61 -23.89
N TYR A 139 -5.16 -1.35 -22.79
CA TYR A 139 -4.09 -2.27 -22.42
C TYR A 139 -4.70 -3.61 -22.00
N CYS A 140 -3.92 -4.68 -22.10
CA CYS A 140 -4.35 -5.98 -21.58
C CYS A 140 -3.83 -6.17 -20.15
N GLN A 141 -4.69 -6.68 -19.28
CA GLN A 141 -4.38 -7.08 -17.92
C GLN A 141 -4.77 -8.54 -17.77
N VAL A 142 -3.76 -9.41 -17.70
CA VAL A 142 -3.96 -10.83 -17.41
C VAL A 142 -4.24 -10.96 -15.90
N PRO A 143 -5.31 -11.66 -15.48
CA PRO A 143 -5.55 -11.96 -14.07
C PRO A 143 -4.37 -12.73 -13.44
N PRO A 144 -4.26 -12.75 -12.10
CA PRO A 144 -3.24 -13.56 -11.43
C PRO A 144 -3.27 -15.03 -11.90
N ILE A 145 -2.11 -15.54 -12.28
CA ILE A 145 -1.91 -16.94 -12.64
C ILE A 145 -1.55 -17.67 -11.34
N HIS A 146 -2.48 -18.50 -10.84
CA HIS A 146 -2.26 -19.27 -9.61
C HIS A 146 -1.59 -20.64 -9.87
N ASP A 147 -1.27 -20.95 -11.11
CA ASP A 147 -0.56 -22.18 -11.48
C ASP A 147 0.94 -22.03 -11.24
N GLN A 148 1.46 -22.79 -10.28
CA GLN A 148 2.85 -22.70 -9.84
C GLN A 148 3.83 -23.12 -10.94
N GLU A 149 3.49 -24.16 -11.72
CA GLU A 149 4.37 -24.69 -12.77
C GLU A 149 4.59 -23.64 -13.87
N THR A 150 3.51 -22.99 -14.33
CA THR A 150 3.57 -21.87 -15.28
C THR A 150 4.45 -20.73 -14.75
N GLY A 151 4.31 -20.38 -13.47
CA GLY A 151 5.12 -19.34 -12.84
C GLY A 151 6.63 -19.69 -12.81
N VAL A 152 6.97 -20.93 -12.47
CA VAL A 152 8.36 -21.43 -12.45
C VAL A 152 8.97 -21.45 -13.85
N ILE A 153 8.20 -21.89 -14.85
CA ILE A 153 8.65 -21.93 -16.25
C ILE A 153 8.91 -20.50 -16.76
N LEU A 154 7.97 -19.58 -16.51
CA LEU A 154 8.12 -18.18 -16.90
C LEU A 154 9.33 -17.53 -16.24
N GLN A 155 9.52 -17.71 -14.94
CA GLN A 155 10.68 -17.19 -14.23
C GLN A 155 11.99 -17.76 -14.80
N ARG A 156 12.06 -19.07 -15.05
CA ARG A 156 13.25 -19.69 -15.66
C ARG A 156 13.58 -19.07 -17.02
N MET A 157 12.58 -18.83 -17.87
CA MET A 157 12.79 -18.19 -19.18
C MET A 157 13.29 -16.74 -19.02
N MET A 158 12.77 -15.99 -18.04
CA MET A 158 13.26 -14.64 -17.72
C MET A 158 14.73 -14.68 -17.31
N ASP A 159 15.09 -15.61 -16.43
CA ASP A 159 16.44 -15.73 -15.89
C ASP A 159 17.45 -16.18 -16.96
N SER A 160 17.07 -17.16 -17.81
CA SER A 160 17.97 -17.69 -18.83
C SER A 160 18.13 -16.79 -20.06
N GLU A 161 17.08 -16.05 -20.43
CA GLU A 161 17.07 -15.23 -21.65
C GLU A 161 17.32 -13.74 -21.38
N GLY A 162 17.30 -13.31 -20.12
CA GLY A 162 17.42 -11.89 -19.75
C GLY A 162 16.25 -11.04 -20.24
N LYS A 163 15.09 -11.66 -20.49
CA LYS A 163 13.88 -11.00 -21.01
C LYS A 163 12.88 -10.73 -19.91
N SER A 164 12.07 -9.68 -20.09
CA SER A 164 10.92 -9.45 -19.22
C SER A 164 9.80 -10.45 -19.49
N ALA A 165 8.94 -10.68 -18.50
CA ALA A 165 7.75 -11.51 -18.67
C ALA A 165 6.88 -11.05 -19.86
N GLN A 166 6.80 -9.74 -20.10
CA GLN A 166 6.03 -9.19 -21.22
C GLN A 166 6.63 -9.58 -22.57
N GLN A 167 7.97 -9.56 -22.71
CA GLN A 167 8.66 -9.97 -23.93
C GLN A 167 8.47 -11.45 -24.20
N ILE A 168 8.66 -12.29 -23.17
CA ILE A 168 8.46 -13.74 -23.28
C ILE A 168 7.02 -14.07 -23.66
N VAL A 169 6.03 -13.40 -23.05
CA VAL A 169 4.62 -13.56 -23.41
C VAL A 169 4.36 -13.11 -24.85
N ALA A 170 4.92 -11.97 -25.28
CA ALA A 170 4.76 -11.49 -26.66
C ALA A 170 5.32 -12.47 -27.69
N GLU A 171 6.53 -13.01 -27.45
CA GLU A 171 7.16 -14.00 -28.30
C GLU A 171 6.40 -15.33 -28.29
N SER A 172 5.96 -15.79 -27.12
CA SER A 172 5.15 -17.01 -26.97
C SER A 172 3.83 -16.91 -27.72
N LEU A 173 3.18 -15.73 -27.70
CA LEU A 173 1.98 -15.46 -28.46
C LEU A 173 2.25 -15.43 -29.97
N ALA A 174 3.37 -14.84 -30.39
CA ALA A 174 3.80 -14.85 -31.79
C ALA A 174 4.06 -16.28 -32.28
N LEU A 175 4.77 -17.10 -31.50
CA LEU A 175 5.02 -18.51 -31.78
C LEU A 175 3.73 -19.31 -31.85
N ARG A 176 2.82 -19.12 -30.88
CA ARG A 176 1.53 -19.80 -30.87
C ARG A 176 0.67 -19.42 -32.08
N LYS A 177 0.70 -18.15 -32.48
CA LYS A 177 0.03 -17.68 -33.70
C LYS A 177 0.65 -18.31 -34.95
N ALA A 178 1.97 -18.33 -35.07
CA ALA A 178 2.67 -18.96 -36.20
C ALA A 178 2.39 -20.47 -36.30
N LEU A 179 2.31 -21.17 -35.16
CA LEU A 179 1.92 -22.59 -35.09
C LEU A 179 0.48 -22.80 -35.57
N GLN A 180 -0.45 -21.93 -35.16
CA GLN A 180 -1.85 -22.00 -35.59
C GLN A 180 -2.05 -21.65 -37.07
N GLU A 181 -1.19 -20.80 -37.63
CA GLU A 181 -1.22 -20.37 -39.02
C GLU A 181 -0.37 -21.26 -39.94
N GLU A 182 0.19 -22.38 -39.44
CA GLU A 182 1.06 -23.32 -40.18
C GLU A 182 2.28 -22.65 -40.85
N CYS A 183 2.72 -21.52 -40.33
CA CYS A 183 3.82 -20.71 -40.89
C CYS A 183 5.20 -21.10 -40.33
N LEU A 184 5.32 -22.24 -39.65
CA LEU A 184 6.59 -22.72 -39.13
C LEU A 184 7.30 -23.56 -40.19
N VAL A 185 8.50 -23.13 -40.58
CA VAL A 185 9.38 -23.92 -41.43
C VAL A 185 10.19 -24.84 -40.53
N GLU A 186 9.98 -26.15 -40.65
CA GLU A 186 10.88 -27.13 -40.06
C GLU A 186 12.26 -26.98 -40.70
N VAL A 187 13.26 -26.62 -39.90
CA VAL A 187 14.66 -26.69 -40.34
C VAL A 187 15.07 -28.16 -40.18
N PRO A 188 15.36 -28.90 -41.26
CA PRO A 188 15.93 -30.22 -41.11
C PRO A 188 17.30 -30.08 -40.45
N VAL A 189 17.46 -30.74 -39.30
CA VAL A 189 18.79 -30.97 -38.72
C VAL A 189 19.54 -31.81 -39.74
N MET A 190 20.48 -31.19 -40.46
CA MET A 190 21.46 -31.92 -41.24
C MET A 190 22.35 -32.66 -40.25
N GLU A 191 22.09 -33.95 -40.08
CA GLU A 191 23.10 -34.89 -39.60
C GLU A 191 24.20 -34.95 -40.68
N GLU A 192 25.26 -34.17 -40.50
CA GLU A 192 26.50 -34.37 -41.26
C GLU A 192 27.19 -35.64 -40.74
N THR A 193 26.84 -36.77 -41.35
CA THR A 193 27.69 -37.96 -41.34
C THR A 193 28.89 -37.72 -42.25
N GLU A 194 30.04 -37.36 -41.69
CA GLU A 194 31.33 -37.57 -42.35
C GLU A 194 32.08 -38.74 -41.70
N ASN A 195 32.12 -39.85 -42.43
CA ASN A 195 33.04 -40.95 -42.21
C ASN A 195 34.46 -40.48 -42.51
N ILE A 196 35.36 -40.56 -41.53
CA ILE A 196 36.80 -40.67 -41.77
C ILE A 196 37.32 -41.85 -40.94
N GLU A 197 37.61 -42.95 -41.64
CA GLU A 197 38.44 -44.04 -41.12
C GLU A 197 39.89 -43.56 -40.99
N VAL A 198 40.48 -43.68 -39.80
CA VAL A 198 41.91 -43.98 -39.65
C VAL A 198 42.09 -44.97 -38.50
N GLU A 199 42.64 -46.12 -38.87
CA GLU A 199 43.05 -47.24 -38.03
C GLU A 199 44.38 -46.95 -37.30
N THR A 200 44.59 -47.67 -36.18
CA THR A 200 45.78 -47.75 -35.29
C THR A 200 45.94 -46.63 -34.26
N GLN A 201 46.21 -46.86 -32.97
CA GLN A 201 46.76 -48.04 -32.27
C GLN A 201 46.47 -47.94 -30.75
N GLU A 202 46.25 -49.11 -30.16
CA GLU A 202 46.46 -49.58 -28.78
C GLU A 202 46.46 -48.64 -27.55
N VAL A 203 45.66 -49.12 -26.60
CA VAL A 203 45.51 -48.78 -25.18
C VAL A 203 46.85 -48.80 -24.43
N GLU A 204 47.15 -47.72 -23.68
CA GLU A 204 47.82 -47.84 -22.38
C GLU A 204 47.08 -47.03 -21.32
N VAL A 205 46.64 -47.77 -20.30
CA VAL A 205 46.06 -47.28 -19.05
C VAL A 205 47.17 -46.74 -18.16
N SER A 206 46.98 -45.56 -17.57
CA SER A 206 47.58 -45.26 -16.28
C SER A 206 46.70 -44.32 -15.46
N GLU A 207 46.18 -44.88 -14.36
CA GLU A 207 45.58 -44.17 -13.25
C GLU A 207 46.55 -43.14 -12.66
N SER A 208 46.03 -41.98 -12.26
CA SER A 208 46.62 -41.19 -11.18
C SER A 208 45.52 -40.40 -10.46
N LYS A 209 45.34 -40.74 -9.19
CA LYS A 209 44.47 -40.12 -8.19
C LYS A 209 44.96 -38.72 -7.80
N HIS A 210 44.07 -37.75 -7.66
CA HIS A 210 44.05 -36.75 -6.57
C HIS A 210 42.68 -36.03 -6.59
N LEU A 211 41.72 -36.36 -5.71
CA LEU A 211 41.49 -35.81 -4.35
C LEU A 211 41.67 -34.28 -4.26
N GLY A 212 40.56 -33.57 -4.02
CA GLY A 212 40.57 -32.18 -3.57
C GLY A 212 39.32 -31.39 -3.94
N ILE A 213 38.16 -31.78 -3.41
CA ILE A 213 36.98 -30.91 -3.36
C ILE A 213 37.28 -29.86 -2.29
N ASP A 214 37.70 -28.67 -2.71
CA ASP A 214 37.67 -27.48 -1.87
C ASP A 214 36.41 -26.67 -2.16
N ASN A 215 35.61 -26.54 -1.10
CA ASN A 215 34.47 -25.66 -0.93
C ASN A 215 34.91 -24.18 -1.06
N PRO A 216 34.04 -23.31 -1.60
CA PRO A 216 33.57 -22.21 -0.76
C PRO A 216 32.04 -22.15 -0.81
N GLN A 217 31.40 -22.31 0.35
CA GLN A 217 30.82 -21.20 1.11
C GLN A 217 29.82 -20.36 0.31
N THR A 218 28.55 -20.50 0.73
CA THR A 218 27.60 -19.40 1.02
C THR A 218 27.51 -18.28 -0.02
N GLU A 219 26.40 -18.18 -0.75
CA GLU A 219 25.29 -17.27 -0.42
C GLU A 219 24.22 -17.29 -1.52
N SER A 220 23.01 -16.95 -1.09
CA SER A 220 21.78 -16.96 -1.87
C SER A 220 21.73 -15.84 -2.90
N ASP A 221 21.76 -16.17 -4.18
CA ASP A 221 21.41 -15.22 -5.24
C ASP A 221 19.90 -15.25 -5.50
N LYS A 222 19.21 -14.28 -4.89
CA LYS A 222 17.84 -13.89 -5.22
C LYS A 222 17.85 -13.19 -6.59
N VAL A 223 17.20 -13.77 -7.58
CA VAL A 223 17.04 -13.16 -8.91
C VAL A 223 15.97 -12.07 -8.86
N ILE A 224 16.39 -10.86 -9.25
CA ILE A 224 15.62 -9.62 -9.30
C ILE A 224 14.80 -9.59 -10.60
N VAL A 225 13.47 -9.55 -10.50
CA VAL A 225 12.57 -9.28 -11.64
C VAL A 225 12.70 -7.80 -12.00
N ASN A 226 13.22 -7.50 -13.20
CA ASN A 226 13.39 -6.13 -13.70
C ASN A 226 12.13 -5.60 -14.41
N PRO A 227 11.41 -4.61 -13.83
CA PRO A 227 10.49 -3.74 -14.56
C PRO A 227 11.22 -2.84 -15.56
N THR A 228 10.68 -2.71 -16.77
CA THR A 228 11.39 -2.14 -17.94
C THR A 228 11.41 -0.61 -17.97
N THR A 229 10.70 0.07 -17.06
CA THR A 229 10.83 1.52 -16.85
C THR A 229 10.68 1.89 -15.37
N THR A 230 11.38 2.93 -14.90
CA THR A 230 11.27 3.47 -13.53
C THR A 230 9.82 3.74 -13.13
N GLN A 231 9.00 4.24 -14.06
CA GLN A 231 7.60 4.55 -13.83
C GLN A 231 6.73 3.30 -13.60
N GLU A 232 6.94 2.23 -14.38
CA GLU A 232 6.22 0.96 -14.19
C GLU A 232 6.57 0.33 -12.84
N THR A 233 7.83 0.43 -12.41
CA THR A 233 8.26 -0.03 -11.09
C THR A 233 7.57 0.75 -9.97
N ILE A 234 7.52 2.08 -10.10
CA ILE A 234 6.84 2.95 -9.13
C ILE A 234 5.37 2.54 -9.03
N GLU A 235 4.67 2.41 -10.16
CA GLU A 235 3.25 2.04 -10.16
C GLU A 235 3.01 0.64 -9.58
N PHE A 236 3.88 -0.31 -9.90
CA PHE A 236 3.82 -1.66 -9.33
C PHE A 236 3.99 -1.64 -7.80
N LEU A 237 5.06 -1.00 -7.30
CA LEU A 237 5.35 -0.91 -5.86
C LEU A 237 4.28 -0.12 -5.11
N SER A 238 3.75 0.97 -5.70
CA SER A 238 2.60 1.69 -5.16
C SER A 238 1.40 0.77 -4.98
N ASN A 239 1.02 0.03 -6.03
CA ASN A 239 -0.15 -0.85 -5.98
C ASN A 239 0.01 -1.94 -4.90
N GLU A 240 1.18 -2.57 -4.80
CA GLU A 240 1.46 -3.54 -3.73
C GLU A 240 1.38 -2.90 -2.33
N LEU A 241 1.93 -1.70 -2.16
CA LEU A 241 1.91 -0.97 -0.89
C LEU A 241 0.48 -0.64 -0.46
N PHE A 242 -0.37 -0.14 -1.36
CA PHE A 242 -1.74 0.22 -1.00
C PHE A 242 -2.64 -1.00 -0.74
N VAL A 243 -2.42 -2.12 -1.43
CA VAL A 243 -3.08 -3.40 -1.07
C VAL A 243 -2.69 -3.84 0.34
N LEU A 244 -1.41 -3.67 0.70
CA LEU A 244 -0.93 -3.98 2.04
C LEU A 244 -1.54 -3.07 3.11
N ILE A 245 -1.67 -1.77 2.84
CA ILE A 245 -2.35 -0.82 3.74
C ILE A 245 -3.79 -1.25 3.98
N GLU A 246 -4.54 -1.56 2.90
CA GLU A 246 -5.92 -2.05 3.02
C GLU A 246 -6.01 -3.34 3.84
N ASN A 247 -5.03 -4.23 3.71
CA ASN A 247 -4.99 -5.47 4.50
C ASN A 247 -4.70 -5.20 5.99
N ILE A 248 -3.77 -4.28 6.30
CA ILE A 248 -3.46 -3.90 7.70
C ILE A 248 -4.71 -3.30 8.37
N ASP A 249 -5.43 -2.42 7.67
CA ASP A 249 -6.64 -1.78 8.18
C ASP A 249 -7.78 -2.79 8.42
N ASN A 250 -7.87 -3.84 7.60
CA ASN A 250 -8.94 -4.85 7.67
C ASN A 250 -8.66 -6.00 8.63
N PHE A 251 -7.40 -6.43 8.79
CA PHE A 251 -7.03 -7.63 9.55
C PHE A 251 -6.16 -7.34 10.79
N GLY A 252 -5.75 -6.09 10.99
CA GLY A 252 -4.92 -5.65 12.11
C GLY A 252 -3.43 -5.99 11.92
N LYS A 253 -2.56 -5.39 12.77
CA LYS A 253 -1.09 -5.51 12.67
C LYS A 253 -0.53 -6.94 12.88
N LYS A 254 -1.36 -7.96 13.12
CA LYS A 254 -0.89 -9.33 13.37
C LYS A 254 -0.80 -10.10 12.05
N GLU A 255 0.42 -10.15 11.51
CA GLU A 255 0.85 -11.02 10.40
C GLU A 255 0.28 -10.68 9.01
N VAL A 256 0.70 -9.56 8.43
CA VAL A 256 0.78 -9.49 6.97
C VAL A 256 2.13 -10.08 6.56
N LYS A 257 2.17 -11.40 6.31
CA LYS A 257 3.34 -12.05 5.69
C LYS A 257 3.67 -11.31 4.39
N GLY A 258 4.91 -10.83 4.26
CA GLY A 258 5.38 -10.10 3.08
C GLY A 258 5.52 -8.58 3.24
N THR A 259 5.12 -7.99 4.38
CA THR A 259 5.33 -6.54 4.61
C THR A 259 6.80 -6.16 4.56
N GLU A 260 7.65 -6.85 5.32
CA GLU A 260 9.08 -6.55 5.38
C GLU A 260 9.75 -6.70 4.01
N GLU A 261 9.35 -7.72 3.22
CA GLU A 261 9.90 -7.98 1.90
C GLU A 261 9.50 -6.89 0.89
N LEU A 262 8.24 -6.44 0.91
CA LEU A 262 7.82 -5.31 0.08
C LEU A 262 8.56 -4.02 0.46
N ILE A 263 8.69 -3.73 1.76
CA ILE A 263 9.39 -2.53 2.22
C ILE A 263 10.87 -2.57 1.84
N ALA A 264 11.52 -3.73 1.95
CA ALA A 264 12.90 -3.91 1.47
C ALA A 264 13.01 -3.60 -0.03
N ARG A 265 12.11 -4.14 -0.86
CA ARG A 265 12.10 -3.87 -2.32
C ARG A 265 11.89 -2.38 -2.63
N ILE A 266 11.04 -1.69 -1.89
CA ILE A 266 10.84 -0.23 -2.04
C ILE A 266 12.14 0.52 -1.74
N ILE A 267 12.80 0.18 -0.63
CA ILE A 267 14.03 0.86 -0.19
C ILE A 267 15.17 0.57 -1.18
N ASP A 268 15.34 -0.68 -1.59
CA ASP A 268 16.35 -1.07 -2.57
C ASP A 268 16.13 -0.34 -3.90
N PHE A 269 14.88 -0.23 -4.34
CA PHE A 269 14.56 0.52 -5.55
C PHE A 269 14.86 2.02 -5.42
N CYS A 270 14.56 2.64 -4.27
CA CYS A 270 14.94 4.01 -3.98
C CYS A 270 16.47 4.19 -3.98
N ASN A 271 17.23 3.25 -3.41
CA ASN A 271 18.70 3.34 -3.33
C ASN A 271 19.39 3.23 -4.69
N ILE A 272 18.76 2.59 -5.67
CA ILE A 272 19.28 2.50 -7.04
C ILE A 272 19.09 3.82 -7.80
N GLN A 273 18.19 4.70 -7.34
CA GLN A 273 18.01 6.02 -7.96
C GLN A 273 19.15 6.98 -7.58
N PRO A 274 19.44 7.98 -8.44
CA PRO A 274 20.30 9.11 -8.08
C PRO A 274 19.86 9.73 -6.75
N ILE A 275 20.81 10.21 -5.94
CA ILE A 275 20.57 10.69 -4.57
C ILE A 275 19.47 11.76 -4.54
N GLU A 276 19.51 12.68 -5.51
CA GLU A 276 18.54 13.74 -5.73
C GLU A 276 17.11 13.25 -6.04
N GLU A 277 16.96 12.04 -6.58
CA GLU A 277 15.67 11.46 -6.98
C GLU A 277 15.12 10.44 -5.95
N GLN A 278 15.89 10.06 -4.93
CA GLN A 278 15.47 9.05 -3.97
C GLN A 278 14.21 9.48 -3.20
N TRP A 279 14.14 10.75 -2.78
CA TRP A 279 12.95 11.31 -2.14
C TRP A 279 11.75 11.33 -3.09
N ASN A 280 11.95 11.84 -4.31
CA ASN A 280 10.87 11.94 -5.32
C ASN A 280 10.30 10.56 -5.67
N THR A 281 11.17 9.56 -5.75
CA THR A 281 10.80 8.18 -6.00
C THR A 281 9.96 7.63 -4.84
N LEU A 282 10.40 7.83 -3.60
CA LEU A 282 9.64 7.41 -2.41
C LEU A 282 8.29 8.14 -2.32
N ALA A 283 8.28 9.45 -2.56
CA ALA A 283 7.08 10.28 -2.57
C ALA A 283 6.08 9.83 -3.66
N SER A 284 6.60 9.39 -4.81
CA SER A 284 5.81 8.84 -5.91
C SER A 284 5.22 7.47 -5.54
N ILE A 285 6.03 6.58 -4.96
CA ILE A 285 5.58 5.25 -4.51
C ILE A 285 4.47 5.37 -3.46
N THR A 286 4.64 6.28 -2.51
CA THR A 286 3.67 6.52 -1.43
C THR A 286 2.48 7.39 -1.84
N TYR A 287 2.45 7.90 -3.08
CA TYR A 287 1.49 8.91 -3.53
C TYR A 287 1.33 10.11 -2.60
N LYS A 288 2.41 10.49 -1.90
CA LYS A 288 2.40 11.53 -0.87
C LYS A 288 1.36 11.29 0.24
N ASP A 289 1.01 10.02 0.48
CA ASP A 289 0.11 9.62 1.56
C ASP A 289 0.91 9.43 2.86
N ILE A 290 0.48 10.12 3.91
CA ILE A 290 1.16 10.13 5.21
C ILE A 290 1.16 8.73 5.87
N ASN A 291 0.10 7.93 5.67
CA ASN A 291 0.00 6.60 6.27
C ASN A 291 0.86 5.60 5.51
N ALA A 292 0.89 5.70 4.17
CA ALA A 292 1.77 4.90 3.34
C ALA A 292 3.25 5.14 3.71
N LEU A 293 3.66 6.40 3.84
CA LEU A 293 5.01 6.76 4.28
C LEU A 293 5.29 6.26 5.70
N ALA A 294 4.34 6.40 6.62
CA ALA A 294 4.51 5.91 7.99
C ALA A 294 4.73 4.39 8.04
N ILE A 295 4.03 3.62 7.21
CA ILE A 295 4.20 2.16 7.13
C ILE A 295 5.59 1.79 6.59
N VAL A 296 6.07 2.50 5.56
CA VAL A 296 7.44 2.29 5.06
C VAL A 296 8.45 2.59 6.16
N ILE A 297 8.30 3.70 6.88
CA ILE A 297 9.18 4.11 7.97
C ILE A 297 9.16 3.09 9.13
N GLU A 298 7.98 2.74 9.65
CA GLU A 298 7.81 1.82 10.79
C GLU A 298 8.45 0.45 10.52
N ASN A 299 8.42 0.00 9.27
CA ASN A 299 8.90 -1.34 8.88
C ASN A 299 10.30 -1.33 8.24
N SER A 300 10.90 -0.16 7.99
CA SER A 300 12.27 -0.03 7.46
C SER A 300 13.37 -0.38 8.48
N GLY A 301 13.06 -0.24 9.78
CA GLY A 301 14.03 -0.34 10.87
C GLY A 301 14.61 -1.73 11.12
N THR A 302 14.06 -2.78 10.51
CA THR A 302 14.52 -4.16 10.67
C THR A 302 15.72 -4.48 9.78
N TYR A 303 15.79 -3.96 8.55
CA TYR A 303 16.85 -4.31 7.58
C TYR A 303 17.60 -3.09 6.99
N HIS A 304 17.04 -1.88 7.07
CA HIS A 304 17.61 -0.69 6.41
C HIS A 304 17.73 0.52 7.35
N LYS A 305 18.31 0.32 8.54
CA LYS A 305 18.48 1.40 9.54
C LYS A 305 19.27 2.61 9.01
N GLU A 306 20.28 2.37 8.18
CA GLU A 306 21.10 3.45 7.61
C GLU A 306 20.31 4.32 6.64
N TRP A 307 19.42 3.72 5.85
CA TRP A 307 18.53 4.45 4.95
C TRP A 307 17.57 5.35 5.74
N LEU A 308 16.99 4.83 6.83
CA LEU A 308 16.10 5.61 7.69
C LEU A 308 16.82 6.82 8.31
N LEU A 309 18.09 6.67 8.70
CA LEU A 309 18.91 7.76 9.23
C LEU A 309 19.20 8.86 8.18
N ASN A 310 19.22 8.51 6.89
CA ASN A 310 19.43 9.44 5.78
C ASN A 310 18.13 10.11 5.31
N LEU A 311 16.97 9.57 5.64
CA LEU A 311 15.67 10.07 5.18
C LEU A 311 15.40 11.55 5.50
N PRO A 312 15.72 12.08 6.70
CA PRO A 312 15.57 13.50 6.99
C PRO A 312 16.44 14.40 6.10
N ARG A 313 17.61 13.91 5.68
CA ARG A 313 18.52 14.63 4.78
C ARG A 313 17.98 14.64 3.35
N LEU A 314 17.50 13.50 2.85
CA LEU A 314 16.86 13.41 1.53
C LEU A 314 15.65 14.36 1.44
N LEU A 315 14.82 14.40 2.49
CA LEU A 315 13.71 15.36 2.58
C LEU A 315 14.22 16.81 2.63
N ALA A 316 15.26 17.10 3.42
CA ALA A 316 15.82 18.44 3.52
C ALA A 316 16.30 18.97 2.16
N ASP A 317 16.97 18.13 1.38
CA ASP A 317 17.47 18.48 0.05
C ASP A 317 16.30 18.71 -0.93
N ALA A 318 15.30 17.83 -0.95
CA ALA A 318 14.11 17.98 -1.80
C ALA A 318 13.30 19.26 -1.47
N VAL A 319 13.24 19.65 -0.18
CA VAL A 319 12.51 20.83 0.29
C VAL A 319 13.14 22.15 -0.17
N LEU A 320 14.45 22.16 -0.46
CA LEU A 320 15.10 23.33 -1.04
C LEU A 320 14.55 23.66 -2.43
N GLU A 321 14.16 22.65 -3.19
CA GLU A 321 13.57 22.79 -4.52
C GLU A 321 12.04 22.87 -4.48
N ASN A 322 11.41 22.13 -3.55
CA ASN A 322 9.97 22.09 -3.39
C ASN A 322 9.51 22.13 -1.91
N PRO A 323 9.21 23.31 -1.36
CA PRO A 323 8.79 23.47 0.03
C PRO A 323 7.48 22.73 0.39
N GLU A 324 6.62 22.44 -0.60
CA GLU A 324 5.33 21.75 -0.38
C GLU A 324 5.53 20.30 0.09
N GLU A 325 6.72 19.71 -0.10
CA GLU A 325 7.04 18.37 0.40
C GLU A 325 6.91 18.26 1.92
N LEU A 326 7.09 19.35 2.67
CA LEU A 326 6.90 19.32 4.12
C LEU A 326 5.43 19.14 4.52
N GLU A 327 4.45 19.47 3.67
CA GLU A 327 3.05 19.57 4.08
C GLU A 327 2.44 18.21 4.44
N TRP A 328 2.84 17.16 3.73
CA TRP A 328 2.26 15.82 3.81
C TRP A 328 3.06 14.84 4.67
N VAL A 329 4.28 15.20 5.06
CA VAL A 329 5.17 14.39 5.91
C VAL A 329 4.83 14.56 7.39
N ASP A 330 5.03 13.51 8.19
CA ASP A 330 4.80 13.53 9.63
C ASP A 330 5.61 14.62 10.36
N LYS A 331 5.13 15.02 11.55
CA LYS A 331 5.72 16.13 12.32
C LYS A 331 7.17 15.85 12.75
N GLN A 332 7.50 14.60 13.09
CA GLN A 332 8.83 14.22 13.53
C GLN A 332 9.83 14.32 12.39
N LEU A 333 9.60 13.61 11.27
CA LEU A 333 10.49 13.65 10.11
C LEU A 333 10.64 15.08 9.55
N ARG A 334 9.55 15.84 9.53
CA ARG A 334 9.55 17.27 9.16
C ARG A 334 10.46 18.11 10.07
N SER A 335 10.41 17.88 11.39
CA SER A 335 11.21 18.64 12.36
C SER A 335 12.70 18.33 12.24
N GLU A 336 13.04 17.06 11.97
CA GLU A 336 14.42 16.62 11.75
C GLU A 336 15.00 17.22 10.44
N ALA A 337 14.23 17.19 9.35
CA ALA A 337 14.63 17.80 8.09
C ALA A 337 14.84 19.32 8.22
N LEU A 338 13.92 20.04 8.88
CA LEU A 338 14.07 21.49 9.13
C LEU A 338 15.31 21.82 9.98
N SER A 339 15.66 20.96 10.94
CA SER A 339 16.89 21.12 11.72
C SER A 339 18.14 21.02 10.85
N LEU A 340 18.17 20.09 9.88
CA LEU A 340 19.27 19.93 8.94
C LEU A 340 19.38 21.14 8.00
N ILE A 341 18.26 21.63 7.45
CA ILE A 341 18.22 22.83 6.60
C ILE A 341 18.80 24.04 7.35
N SER A 342 18.43 24.23 8.62
CA SER A 342 18.96 25.32 9.46
C SER A 342 20.48 25.22 9.66
N LYS A 343 21.05 24.01 9.75
CA LYS A 343 22.50 23.82 9.87
C LYS A 343 23.20 24.12 8.55
N ILE A 344 22.68 23.63 7.42
CA ILE A 344 23.24 23.84 6.08
C ILE A 344 23.29 25.33 5.73
N THR A 345 22.19 26.05 6.00
CA THR A 345 22.08 27.49 5.74
C THR A 345 23.02 28.31 6.63
N ALA A 346 23.20 27.94 7.90
CA ALA A 346 24.15 28.59 8.80
C ALA A 346 25.61 28.40 8.33
N PHE A 347 25.98 27.21 7.86
CA PHE A 347 27.31 26.94 7.30
C PHE A 347 27.59 27.73 6.01
N SER A 348 26.60 27.83 5.11
CA SER A 348 26.74 28.62 3.87
C SER A 348 26.90 30.12 4.15
N ALA A 349 26.24 30.65 5.19
CA ALA A 349 26.40 32.04 5.61
C ALA A 349 27.78 32.35 6.21
N ILE A 350 28.43 31.38 6.87
CA ILE A 350 29.79 31.53 7.38
C ILE A 350 30.82 31.47 6.24
N SER A 351 30.66 30.55 5.29
CA SER A 351 31.57 30.40 4.15
C SER A 351 31.52 31.56 3.13
N LYS A 352 30.47 32.38 3.12
CA LYS A 352 30.37 33.58 2.28
C LYS A 352 30.95 34.84 2.94
N ASN A 353 31.29 34.77 4.23
CA ASN A 353 31.88 35.87 5.01
C ASN A 353 33.37 35.65 5.32
N ILE A 354 33.95 34.58 4.78
CA ILE A 354 35.41 34.34 4.67
C ILE A 354 35.74 34.55 3.20
#